data_AF-A0A1C6SRP5-F1
#
_entry.id   AF-A0A1C6SRP5-F1
#
_cell.length_a   1.000
_cell.length_b   1.000
_cell.length_c   1.000
_cell.angle_alpha   90.00
_cell.angle_beta   90.00
_cell.angle_gamma   90.00
#
_symmetry.space_group_name_H-M   'P 1'
#
loop_
_entity.id
_entity.type
_entity.pdbx_description
1 polymer ?
#
loop_
_entity_poly.entity_id
_entity_poly.type
_entity_poly.pdbx_seq_one_letter_code
_entity_poly.pdbx_strand_id
1 'polypeptide(L)'
;MTGPEHYREAEKLLTDAAIPPGERDYTAPSLEVLLAAQVHATLALAAATAINDPDPSGSGQPSWATEDWEAVAFPGPSELPS
;
A
#
# COMPACT_ATOMS: atom_id res chain seq x y z
N MET A 1 4.06 10.87 3.77
CA MET A 1 3.30 9.61 3.70
C MET A 1 1.83 9.93 3.53
N THR A 2 1.40 9.95 2.27
CA THR A 2 -0.01 9.88 1.86
C THR A 2 -0.50 8.43 1.94
N GLY A 3 -1.80 8.19 1.78
CA GLY A 3 -2.35 6.82 1.72
C GLY A 3 -1.65 5.92 0.69
N PRO A 4 -1.48 6.38 -0.56
CA PRO A 4 -0.70 5.70 -1.59
C PRO A 4 0.77 5.43 -1.21
N GLU A 5 1.44 6.39 -0.55
CA GLU A 5 2.81 6.18 -0.04
C GLU A 5 2.86 5.12 1.07
N HIS A 6 1.85 5.08 1.95
CA HIS A 6 1.74 4.02 2.95
C HIS A 6 1.53 2.64 2.32
N TYR A 7 0.71 2.55 1.27
CA TYR A 7 0.52 1.28 0.56
C TYR A 7 1.84 0.76 -0.05
N ARG A 8 2.55 1.61 -0.80
CA ARG A 8 3.81 1.22 -1.45
C ARG A 8 4.88 0.78 -0.44
N GLU A 9 4.97 1.45 0.70
CA GLU A 9 5.93 1.05 1.75
C GLU A 9 5.54 -0.28 2.40
N ALA A 10 4.24 -0.58 2.56
CA ALA A 10 3.78 -1.88 3.03
C ALA A 10 4.18 -3.02 2.07
N GLU A 11 3.97 -2.83 0.77
CA GLU A 11 4.39 -3.80 -0.25
C GLU A 11 5.90 -4.00 -0.25
N LYS A 12 6.66 -2.90 -0.25
CA LYS A 12 8.12 -2.95 -0.21
C LYS A 12 8.64 -3.71 1.01
N LEU A 13 8.11 -3.46 2.20
CA LEU A 13 8.50 -4.17 3.42
C LEU A 13 8.24 -5.68 3.33
N LEU A 14 7.16 -6.09 2.67
CA LEU A 14 6.85 -7.51 2.46
C LEU A 14 7.72 -8.14 1.39
N THR A 15 8.01 -7.43 0.29
CA THR A 15 8.89 -7.88 -0.80
C THR A 15 10.34 -8.00 -0.33
N ASP A 16 10.86 -6.98 0.36
CA ASP A 16 12.24 -6.98 0.87
C ASP A 16 12.45 -8.05 1.95
N ALA A 17 11.37 -8.45 2.64
CA ALA A 17 11.39 -9.55 3.61
C ALA A 17 11.09 -10.92 3.00
N ALA A 18 10.72 -11.00 1.72
CA ALA A 18 10.47 -12.26 1.05
C ALA A 18 11.79 -12.94 0.70
N ILE A 19 12.02 -14.12 1.27
CA ILE A 19 13.20 -14.94 0.94
C ILE A 19 13.00 -15.60 -0.44
N PRO A 20 14.01 -15.58 -1.34
CA PRO A 20 13.96 -16.26 -2.62
C PRO A 20 13.62 -17.75 -2.48
N PRO A 21 12.89 -18.36 -3.43
CA PRO A 21 12.42 -19.75 -3.32
C PRO A 21 13.52 -20.80 -3.06
N GLY A 22 14.78 -20.51 -3.41
CA GLY A 22 15.92 -21.42 -3.28
C GLY A 22 16.82 -21.21 -2.05
N GLU A 23 16.61 -20.15 -1.27
CA GLU A 23 17.43 -19.77 -0.11
C GLU A 23 16.65 -19.86 1.21
N ARG A 24 15.68 -20.77 1.27
CA ARG A 24 14.85 -21.01 2.47
C ARG A 24 15.65 -21.67 3.60
N ASP A 25 16.71 -21.02 4.07
CA ASP A 25 17.11 -21.15 5.46
C ASP A 25 16.13 -20.26 6.26
N TYR A 26 15.25 -20.93 6.98
CA TYR A 26 13.95 -20.47 7.51
C TYR A 26 14.03 -19.31 8.50
N THR A 27 14.33 -18.09 8.06
CA THR A 27 14.00 -16.90 8.85
C THR A 27 12.79 -16.24 8.24
N ALA A 28 11.62 -16.52 8.82
CA ALA A 28 10.42 -15.75 8.52
C ALA A 28 10.73 -14.25 8.71
N PRO A 29 10.05 -13.33 7.99
CA PRO A 29 10.13 -11.90 8.25
C PRO A 29 10.05 -11.63 9.75
N SER A 30 10.90 -10.73 10.26
CA SER A 30 10.86 -10.39 11.67
C SER A 30 9.47 -9.86 12.02
N LEU A 31 9.02 -10.10 13.26
CA LEU A 31 7.74 -9.58 13.73
C LEU A 31 7.65 -8.06 13.57
N GLU A 32 8.76 -7.35 13.73
CA GLU A 32 8.86 -5.91 13.54
C GLU A 32 8.54 -5.49 12.09
N VAL A 33 9.10 -6.19 11.10
CA VAL A 33 8.81 -5.92 9.67
C VAL A 33 7.34 -6.18 9.35
N LEU A 34 6.78 -7.27 9.86
CA LEU A 34 5.36 -7.58 9.66
C LEU A 34 4.44 -6.54 10.31
N LEU A 35 4.76 -6.08 11.53
CA LEU A 35 3.99 -5.04 12.21
C LEU A 35 4.10 -3.70 11.49
N ALA A 36 5.29 -3.34 11.01
CA ALA A 36 5.47 -2.13 10.22
C ALA A 36 4.61 -2.18 8.95
N ALA A 37 4.73 -3.25 8.15
CA ALA A 37 3.91 -3.44 6.95
C ALA A 37 2.41 -3.35 7.25
N GLN A 38 1.95 -3.96 8.34
CA GLN A 38 0.56 -3.92 8.77
C GLN A 38 0.09 -2.50 9.16
N VAL A 39 0.91 -1.72 9.86
CA VAL A 39 0.59 -0.32 10.20
C VAL A 39 0.45 0.51 8.93
N HIS A 40 1.38 0.38 8.00
CA HIS A 40 1.34 1.05 6.71
C HIS A 40 0.09 0.67 5.91
N ALA A 41 -0.24 -0.62 5.80
CA ALA A 41 -1.46 -1.08 5.13
C ALA A 41 -2.74 -0.53 5.79
N THR A 42 -2.76 -0.43 7.13
CA THR A 42 -3.91 0.10 7.88
C THR A 42 -4.08 1.60 7.65
N LEU A 43 -3.00 2.37 7.65
CA LEU A 43 -3.02 3.81 7.36
C LEU A 43 -3.43 4.08 5.92
N ALA A 44 -2.97 3.25 4.97
CA ALA A 44 -3.43 3.30 3.59
C ALA A 44 -4.94 3.05 3.49
N LEU A 45 -5.45 1.98 4.13
CA LEU A 45 -6.88 1.69 4.18
C LEU A 45 -7.68 2.85 4.79
N ALA A 46 -7.25 3.38 5.93
CA ALA A 46 -7.90 4.52 6.58
C ALA A 46 -7.99 5.73 5.64
N ALA A 47 -6.89 6.06 4.94
CA ALA A 47 -6.86 7.13 3.96
C ALA A 47 -7.81 6.85 2.77
N ALA A 48 -7.84 5.63 2.23
CA ALA A 48 -8.77 5.27 1.15
C ALA A 48 -10.24 5.41 1.60
N THR A 49 -10.56 4.97 2.82
CA THR A 49 -11.92 5.08 3.36
C THR A 49 -12.33 6.51 3.68
N ALA A 50 -11.41 7.34 4.16
CA ALA A 50 -11.67 8.75 4.48
C ALA A 50 -12.00 9.57 3.24
N ILE A 51 -11.49 9.16 2.07
CA ILE A 51 -11.75 9.87 0.82
C ILE A 51 -12.94 9.28 0.04
N ASN A 52 -13.32 8.04 0.36
CA ASN A 52 -14.59 7.45 -0.08
C ASN A 52 -15.80 7.94 0.74
N ASP A 53 -15.66 9.02 1.54
CA ASP A 53 -16.79 9.65 2.22
C ASP A 53 -17.75 10.24 1.18
N PRO A 54 -18.98 9.73 1.04
CA PRO A 54 -19.94 10.21 0.06
C PRO A 54 -20.47 11.57 0.51
N ASP A 55 -19.78 12.64 0.11
CA ASP A 55 -20.28 14.00 0.27
C ASP A 55 -21.69 14.12 -0.37
N PRO A 56 -22.75 14.40 0.40
CA PRO A 56 -24.10 14.60 -0.14
C PRO A 56 -24.22 15.89 -0.97
N SER A 57 -23.20 16.76 -1.00
CA SER A 57 -23.13 17.99 -1.77
C SER A 57 -22.32 17.90 -3.08
N GLY A 58 -21.76 16.72 -3.41
CA GLY A 58 -21.26 16.41 -4.75
C GLY A 58 -19.86 16.91 -5.10
N SER A 59 -19.11 17.47 -4.15
CA SER A 59 -17.66 17.59 -4.29
C SER A 59 -17.02 16.29 -3.86
N GLY A 60 -17.08 15.27 -4.73
CA GLY A 60 -16.37 14.01 -4.49
C GLY A 60 -14.87 14.21 -4.24
N GLN A 61 -14.17 13.10 -3.99
CA GLN A 61 -12.71 13.03 -3.84
C GLN A 61 -11.98 14.03 -4.77
N PRO A 62 -11.12 14.92 -4.24
CA PRO A 62 -10.45 15.91 -5.08
C PRO A 62 -9.54 15.19 -6.10
N SER A 63 -9.50 15.69 -7.35
CA SER A 63 -8.89 14.98 -8.48
C SER A 63 -7.44 14.55 -8.26
N TRP A 64 -6.64 15.34 -7.53
CA TRP A 64 -5.26 14.98 -7.16
C TRP A 64 -5.19 13.74 -6.26
N ALA A 65 -6.18 13.53 -5.39
CA ALA A 65 -6.24 12.34 -4.55
C ALA A 65 -6.65 11.11 -5.36
N THR A 66 -7.46 11.28 -6.41
CA THR A 66 -7.86 10.20 -7.32
C THR A 66 -6.66 9.66 -8.10
N GLU A 67 -5.85 10.54 -8.70
CA GLU A 67 -4.68 10.15 -9.52
C GLU A 67 -3.67 9.31 -8.72
N ASP A 68 -3.34 9.72 -7.50
CA ASP A 68 -2.38 8.99 -6.67
C ASP A 68 -2.91 7.61 -6.23
N TRP A 69 -4.21 7.50 -5.97
CA TRP A 69 -4.85 6.22 -5.62
C TRP A 69 -5.05 5.31 -6.83
N GLU A 70 -5.37 5.85 -8.01
CA GLU A 70 -5.47 5.11 -9.27
C GLU A 70 -4.13 4.45 -9.62
N ALA A 71 -3.02 5.17 -9.49
CA ALA A 71 -1.68 4.64 -9.74
C ALA A 71 -1.34 3.44 -8.85
N VAL A 72 -1.88 3.39 -7.63
CA VAL A 72 -1.64 2.30 -6.68
C VAL A 72 -2.64 1.16 -6.83
N ALA A 73 -3.92 1.45 -7.10
CA ALA A 73 -4.95 0.43 -7.27
C ALA A 73 -4.86 -0.28 -8.63
N PHE A 74 -4.34 0.41 -9.65
CA PHE A 74 -4.20 -0.09 -11.01
C PHE A 74 -2.79 0.23 -11.54
N PRO A 75 -1.74 -0.38 -10.96
CA PRO A 75 -0.39 -0.17 -11.44
C PRO A 75 -0.29 -0.55 -12.92
N GLY A 76 0.34 0.31 -13.73
CA GLY A 76 0.58 0.03 -15.14
C GLY A 76 1.47 -1.21 -15.32
N PRO A 77 1.54 -1.80 -16.53
CA PRO A 77 2.27 -3.06 -16.76
C PRO A 77 3.78 -3.02 -16.42
N SER A 78 4.37 -1.84 -16.23
CA SER A 78 5.77 -1.64 -15.82
C SER A 78 5.98 -1.45 -14.30
N GLU A 79 4.91 -1.32 -13.51
CA GLU A 79 4.98 -1.08 -12.06
C GLU A 79 4.56 -2.30 -11.22
N LEU A 80 4.27 -3.44 -11.87
CA LEU A 80 4.04 -4.69 -11.16
C LEU A 80 5.37 -5.23 -10.59
N PRO A 81 5.40 -5.63 -9.30
CA PRO A 81 6.57 -6.32 -8.76
C PRO A 81 6.83 -7.60 -9.58
N SER A 82 8.09 -7.78 -9.99
CA SER A 82 8.57 -8.91 -10.82
C SER A 82 8.62 -10.23 -10.05
#